data_AF-A0A2U1FBM2-F1
#
_entry.id   AF-A0A2U1FBM2-F1
#
_cell.length_a   1.000
_cell.length_b   1.000
_cell.length_c   1.000
_cell.angle_alpha   90.00
_cell.angle_beta   90.00
_cell.angle_gamma   90.00
#
_symmetry.space_group_name_H-M   'P 1'
#
loop_
_entity.id
_entity.type
_entity.pdbx_description
1 polymer ?
#
loop_
_entity_poly.entity_id
_entity_poly.type
_entity_poly.pdbx_seq_one_letter_code
_entity_poly.pdbx_strand_id
1 'polypeptide(L)'
;MSEGPPVETTQDAGTGTWVVTIWADRDYHELVLARQPADAPATPGEFPAALAPREVVLRADEVRIGRARDPAGGDVPEIDLAGPPRDPGVSALHAVLLALPRDRWVVMDAGSTNGTTLNYAEDPLAPDTPVPLRSGDTIHVGAWTTLTVERR
;
A
#
# COMPACT_ATOMS: atom_id res chain seq x y z
N MET A 1 -14.15 -33.79 38.02
CA MET A 1 -14.75 -34.50 36.88
C MET A 1 -15.82 -33.55 36.36
N SER A 2 -15.74 -32.90 35.20
CA SER A 2 -15.00 -33.16 33.97
C SER A 2 -14.75 -31.82 33.25
N GLU A 3 -13.52 -31.68 32.73
CA GLU A 3 -13.19 -31.39 31.32
C GLU A 3 -13.08 -29.91 30.97
N GLY A 4 -11.90 -29.58 30.45
CA GLY A 4 -11.47 -28.24 30.03
C GLY A 4 -11.99 -27.83 28.66
N PRO A 5 -11.45 -26.72 28.11
CA PRO A 5 -12.07 -25.93 27.04
C PRO A 5 -11.71 -26.47 25.64
N PRO A 6 -12.39 -26.03 24.58
CA PRO A 6 -11.72 -25.79 23.32
C PRO A 6 -11.12 -24.37 23.35
N VAL A 7 -9.80 -24.33 23.37
CA VAL A 7 -9.00 -23.18 22.94
C VAL A 7 -9.42 -22.79 21.52
N GLU A 8 -9.58 -21.48 21.29
CA GLU A 8 -9.75 -20.94 19.94
C GLU A 8 -8.67 -21.50 19.01
N THR A 9 -9.15 -22.12 17.94
CA THR A 9 -8.38 -22.71 16.86
C THR A 9 -7.25 -21.78 16.43
N THR A 10 -6.03 -22.29 16.56
CA THR A 10 -4.81 -21.74 15.98
C THR A 10 -5.05 -21.42 14.51
N GLN A 11 -5.19 -20.14 14.16
CA GLN A 11 -5.21 -19.70 12.78
C GLN A 11 -3.85 -20.06 12.15
N ASP A 12 -3.93 -21.01 11.24
CA ASP A 12 -2.99 -21.43 10.20
C ASP A 12 -1.63 -20.71 10.20
N ALA A 13 -0.64 -21.35 10.81
CA ALA A 13 0.77 -21.07 10.57
C ALA A 13 1.21 -21.69 9.23
N GLY A 14 0.52 -21.31 8.14
CA GLY A 14 0.92 -21.70 6.79
C GLY A 14 2.16 -20.91 6.36
N THR A 15 3.12 -21.54 5.70
CA THR A 15 4.31 -20.93 5.10
C THR A 15 3.96 -20.22 3.79
N GLY A 16 3.06 -19.24 3.83
CA GLY A 16 2.60 -18.51 2.66
C GLY A 16 3.57 -17.40 2.26
N THR A 17 3.69 -17.13 0.96
CA THR A 17 4.47 -16.01 0.45
C THR A 17 3.57 -14.78 0.36
N TRP A 18 4.03 -13.65 0.88
CA TRP A 18 3.33 -12.38 0.72
C TRP A 18 3.61 -11.79 -0.67
N VAL A 19 2.54 -11.46 -1.39
CA VAL A 19 2.53 -10.88 -2.73
C VAL A 19 1.75 -9.58 -2.69
N VAL A 20 2.29 -8.54 -3.32
CA VAL A 20 1.64 -7.25 -3.50
C VAL A 20 1.29 -7.07 -4.96
N THR A 21 -0.01 -6.96 -5.25
CA THR A 21 -0.52 -6.63 -6.59
C THR A 21 -0.75 -5.14 -6.68
N ILE A 22 -0.06 -4.48 -7.61
CA ILE A 22 -0.12 -3.04 -7.83
C ILE A 22 -0.97 -2.78 -9.07
N TRP A 23 -1.96 -1.90 -8.96
CA TRP A 23 -2.91 -1.60 -10.04
C TRP A 23 -3.45 -0.17 -9.94
N ALA A 24 -4.03 0.32 -11.03
CA ALA A 24 -4.74 1.61 -11.05
C ALA A 24 -6.22 1.38 -10.74
N ASP A 25 -6.69 2.03 -9.68
CA ASP A 25 -7.98 1.81 -9.05
C ASP A 25 -8.92 2.99 -9.30
N ARG A 26 -9.94 2.71 -10.11
CA ARG A 26 -10.91 3.71 -10.54
C ARG A 26 -11.80 4.16 -9.38
N ASP A 27 -12.22 3.24 -8.52
CA ASP A 27 -13.10 3.55 -7.41
C ASP A 27 -12.35 4.43 -6.39
N TYR A 28 -11.08 4.12 -6.13
CA TYR A 28 -10.22 4.97 -5.31
C TYR A 28 -10.00 6.36 -5.93
N HIS A 29 -9.74 6.45 -7.25
CA HIS A 29 -9.58 7.75 -7.92
C HIS A 29 -10.83 8.62 -7.84
N GLU A 30 -12.01 8.03 -8.00
CA GLU A 30 -13.29 8.72 -7.87
C GLU A 30 -13.51 9.22 -6.44
N LEU A 31 -13.10 8.45 -5.42
CA LEU A 31 -13.11 8.90 -4.02
C LEU A 31 -12.14 10.07 -3.80
N VAL A 32 -10.93 10.02 -4.36
CA VAL A 32 -9.95 11.13 -4.26
C VAL A 32 -10.52 12.40 -4.90
N LEU A 33 -11.18 12.30 -6.06
CA LEU A 33 -11.85 13.42 -6.71
C LEU A 33 -13.01 13.97 -5.86
N ALA A 34 -13.82 13.10 -5.26
CA ALA A 34 -14.95 13.50 -4.43
C ALA A 34 -14.53 14.20 -3.12
N ARG A 35 -13.34 13.88 -2.59
CA ARG A 35 -12.80 14.46 -1.35
C ARG A 35 -12.03 15.76 -1.58
N GLN A 36 -11.75 16.14 -2.84
CA GLN A 36 -11.00 17.35 -3.14
C GLN A 36 -11.82 18.60 -2.77
N PRO A 37 -11.27 19.52 -1.95
CA PRO A 37 -11.90 20.80 -1.73
C PRO A 37 -11.92 21.60 -3.03
N ALA A 38 -12.96 22.41 -3.24
CA ALA A 38 -13.14 23.19 -4.47
C ALA A 38 -11.96 24.11 -4.80
N ASP A 39 -11.22 24.55 -3.78
CA ASP A 39 -10.07 25.45 -3.90
C ASP A 39 -8.71 24.71 -3.88
N ALA A 40 -8.68 23.39 -4.08
CA ALA A 40 -7.44 22.63 -4.13
C ALA A 40 -6.54 23.11 -5.29
N PRO A 41 -5.26 23.44 -5.02
CA PRO A 41 -4.36 24.01 -6.03
C PRO A 41 -3.91 22.99 -7.10
N ALA A 42 -4.14 21.70 -6.89
CA ALA A 42 -3.76 20.63 -7.81
C ALA A 42 -4.88 19.60 -7.96
N THR A 43 -5.38 19.42 -9.18
CA THR A 43 -6.27 18.31 -9.54
C THR A 43 -5.51 16.98 -9.38
N PRO A 44 -6.16 15.87 -8.94
CA PRO A 44 -5.50 14.57 -8.73
C PRO A 44 -4.86 13.94 -9.97
N GLY A 45 -4.90 14.61 -11.13
CA GLY A 45 -4.51 14.07 -12.42
C GLY A 45 -5.64 13.25 -13.06
N GLU A 46 -5.48 12.99 -14.35
CA GLU A 46 -6.40 12.15 -15.12
C GLU A 46 -6.12 10.67 -14.86
N PHE A 47 -7.19 9.87 -14.70
CA PHE A 47 -7.06 8.42 -14.55
C PHE A 47 -6.37 7.80 -15.78
N PRO A 48 -5.42 6.87 -15.61
CA PRO A 48 -4.73 6.28 -16.74
C PRO A 48 -5.65 5.43 -17.63
N ALA A 49 -5.52 5.57 -18.95
CA ALA A 49 -6.32 4.79 -19.91
C ALA A 49 -6.04 3.27 -19.85
N ALA A 50 -4.80 2.88 -19.53
CA ALA A 50 -4.41 1.49 -19.30
C ALA A 50 -3.15 1.41 -18.44
N LEU A 51 -3.22 0.64 -17.35
CA LEU A 51 -2.07 0.19 -16.57
C LEU A 51 -2.28 -1.29 -16.26
N ALA A 52 -1.39 -2.16 -16.75
CA ALA A 52 -1.46 -3.58 -16.42
C ALA A 52 -1.09 -3.79 -14.95
N PRO A 53 -1.88 -4.56 -14.18
CA PRO A 53 -1.48 -4.94 -12.83
C PRO A 53 -0.14 -5.67 -12.84
N ARG A 54 0.68 -5.42 -11.82
CA ARG A 54 1.95 -6.12 -11.62
C ARG A 54 2.08 -6.63 -10.20
N GLU A 55 2.73 -7.77 -10.05
CA GLU A 55 2.96 -8.39 -8.75
C GLU A 55 4.40 -8.18 -8.28
N VAL A 56 4.57 -7.97 -6.98
CA VAL A 56 5.86 -7.93 -6.29
C VAL A 56 5.80 -8.90 -5.12
N VAL A 57 6.77 -9.79 -5.03
CA VAL A 57 6.90 -10.70 -3.88
C VAL A 57 7.68 -9.98 -2.77
N LEU A 58 7.13 -9.94 -1.57
CA LEU A 58 7.82 -9.36 -0.41
C LEU A 58 8.88 -10.35 0.10
N ARG A 59 10.16 -9.96 0.02
CA ARG A 59 11.31 -10.81 0.40
C ARG A 59 12.31 -10.16 1.35
N ALA A 60 12.27 -8.85 1.48
CA ALA A 60 13.16 -8.08 2.35
C ALA A 60 12.50 -7.81 3.70
N ASP A 61 13.27 -7.44 4.72
CA ASP A 61 12.71 -7.02 6.02
C ASP A 61 12.00 -5.66 5.94
N GLU A 62 12.39 -4.85 4.96
CA GLU A 62 11.83 -3.55 4.64
C GLU A 62 11.62 -3.43 3.12
N VAL A 63 10.44 -2.97 2.72
CA VAL A 63 10.08 -2.73 1.31
C VAL A 63 9.47 -1.34 1.21
N ARG A 64 10.15 -0.43 0.52
CA ARG A 64 9.73 0.95 0.36
C ARG A 64 8.84 1.09 -0.87
N ILE A 65 7.82 1.93 -0.74
CA ILE A 65 6.86 2.27 -1.77
C ILE A 65 7.03 3.76 -2.08
N GLY A 66 7.23 4.09 -3.35
CA GLY A 66 7.33 5.47 -3.76
C GLY A 66 7.73 5.61 -5.22
N ARG A 67 8.09 6.83 -5.62
CA ARG A 67 8.60 7.11 -6.96
C ARG A 67 10.08 7.43 -6.91
N ALA A 68 10.88 6.71 -7.69
CA ALA A 68 12.25 7.12 -7.95
C ALA A 68 12.27 8.53 -8.56
N ARG A 69 13.19 9.38 -8.10
CA ARG A 69 13.44 10.71 -8.70
C ARG A 69 14.36 10.62 -9.91
N ASP A 70 15.30 9.69 -9.87
CA ASP A 70 16.23 9.36 -10.94
C ASP A 70 16.49 7.85 -10.93
N PRO A 71 16.01 7.08 -11.93
CA PRO A 71 16.22 5.64 -11.99
C PRO A 71 17.68 5.24 -12.29
N ALA A 72 18.54 6.17 -12.72
CA ALA A 72 19.91 5.88 -13.14
C ALA A 72 20.98 6.08 -12.03
N GLY A 73 20.62 6.57 -10.84
CA GLY A 73 21.61 6.84 -9.79
C GLY A 73 21.09 7.28 -8.43
N GLY A 74 19.81 7.05 -8.14
CA GLY A 74 19.17 7.48 -6.89
C GLY A 74 18.81 6.37 -5.92
N ASP A 75 18.21 6.78 -4.80
CA ASP A 75 17.55 5.89 -3.85
C ASP A 75 16.22 5.41 -4.46
N VAL A 76 16.26 4.21 -5.07
CA VAL A 76 15.11 3.61 -5.76
C VAL A 76 14.34 2.72 -4.77
N PRO A 77 13.05 2.97 -4.56
CA PRO A 77 12.23 2.13 -3.68
C PRO A 77 12.01 0.75 -4.30
N GLU A 78 11.90 -0.28 -3.46
CA GLU A 78 11.71 -1.67 -3.89
C GLU A 78 10.39 -1.83 -4.69
N ILE A 79 9.37 -1.06 -4.33
CA ILE A 79 8.17 -0.84 -5.14
C ILE A 79 8.23 0.56 -5.75
N ASP A 80 8.87 0.64 -6.92
CA ASP A 80 8.95 1.88 -7.72
C ASP A 80 7.69 2.14 -8.56
N LEU A 81 7.10 3.30 -8.33
CA LEU A 81 5.88 3.82 -8.96
C LEU A 81 6.18 5.00 -9.90
N ALA A 82 7.45 5.21 -10.29
CA ALA A 82 7.84 6.27 -11.23
C ALA A 82 7.50 5.96 -12.71
N GLY A 83 7.25 4.69 -13.04
CA GLY A 83 7.00 4.24 -14.42
C GLY A 83 5.71 4.82 -15.03
N PRO A 84 5.61 4.88 -16.38
CA PRO A 84 4.40 5.34 -17.05
C PRO A 84 3.28 4.29 -17.03
N PRO A 85 2.00 4.69 -16.88
CA PRO A 85 1.53 6.02 -16.46
C PRO A 85 1.89 6.32 -15.00
N ARG A 86 2.44 7.51 -14.78
CA ARG A 86 2.89 7.96 -13.47
C ARG A 86 1.73 8.56 -12.67
N ASP A 87 1.54 8.09 -11.44
CA ASP A 87 0.64 8.70 -10.47
C ASP A 87 1.26 10.01 -9.90
N PRO A 88 0.63 11.18 -10.12
CA PRO A 88 1.17 12.47 -9.68
C PRO A 88 1.11 12.65 -8.16
N GLY A 89 0.23 11.91 -7.47
CA GLY A 89 0.04 11.99 -6.03
C GLY A 89 1.04 11.17 -5.21
N VAL A 90 1.85 10.33 -5.86
CA VAL A 90 2.82 9.48 -5.15
C VAL A 90 4.08 10.28 -4.78
N SER A 91 4.51 10.13 -3.53
CA SER A 91 5.71 10.78 -2.96
C SER A 91 6.96 9.96 -3.30
N ALA A 92 8.14 10.59 -3.23
CA ALA A 92 9.40 9.91 -3.56
C ALA A 92 9.64 8.68 -2.66
N LEU A 93 9.42 8.88 -1.36
CA LEU A 93 9.14 7.83 -0.38
C LEU A 93 7.74 8.13 0.15
N HIS A 94 6.82 7.19 0.04
CA HIS A 94 5.41 7.40 0.37
C HIS A 94 4.97 6.52 1.53
N ALA A 95 5.25 5.22 1.43
CA ALA A 95 4.97 4.26 2.50
C ALA A 95 6.08 3.22 2.59
N VAL A 96 6.14 2.53 3.72
CA VAL A 96 7.09 1.44 3.97
C VAL A 96 6.31 0.23 4.48
N LEU A 97 6.62 -0.95 3.92
CA LEU A 97 6.19 -2.23 4.45
C LEU A 97 7.33 -2.80 5.28
N LEU A 98 7.04 -3.20 6.52
CA LEU A 98 8.04 -3.80 7.42
C LEU A 98 7.61 -5.22 7.78
N ALA A 99 8.53 -6.16 7.64
CA ALA A 99 8.36 -7.53 8.08
C ALA A 99 8.41 -7.59 9.62
N LEU A 100 7.49 -8.35 10.20
CA LEU A 100 7.43 -8.66 11.62
C LEU A 100 7.67 -10.16 11.85
N PRO A 101 8.09 -10.55 13.07
CA PRO A 101 8.18 -11.95 13.44
C PRO A 101 6.87 -12.70 13.20
N ARG A 102 6.99 -13.99 12.87
CA ARG A 102 5.86 -14.89 12.55
C ARG A 102 5.12 -14.52 11.25
N ASP A 103 5.88 -14.12 10.22
CA ASP A 103 5.39 -13.93 8.85
C ASP A 103 4.22 -12.93 8.76
N ARG A 104 4.41 -11.80 9.43
CA ARG A 104 3.46 -10.70 9.54
C ARG A 104 4.05 -9.46 8.89
N TRP A 105 3.19 -8.57 8.42
CA TRP A 105 3.60 -7.30 7.84
C TRP A 105 2.85 -6.14 8.47
N VAL A 106 3.50 -4.98 8.51
CA VAL A 106 2.86 -3.69 8.80
C VAL A 106 3.10 -2.74 7.64
N VAL A 107 2.19 -1.80 7.44
CA VAL A 107 2.39 -0.61 6.60
C VAL A 107 2.60 0.60 7.50
N MET A 108 3.42 1.53 7.04
CA MET A 108 3.64 2.82 7.69
C MET A 108 3.68 3.91 6.61
N ASP A 109 2.93 4.99 6.80
CA ASP A 109 3.08 6.19 5.98
C ASP A 109 4.39 6.89 6.34
N ALA A 110 5.20 7.24 5.34
CA ALA A 110 6.54 7.80 5.51
C ALA A 110 6.55 9.34 5.50
N GLY A 111 5.47 9.97 5.99
CA GLY A 111 5.28 11.41 5.91
C GLY A 111 4.93 11.86 4.49
N SER A 112 4.09 11.09 3.81
CA SER A 112 3.72 11.38 2.43
C SER A 112 2.85 12.63 2.31
N THR A 113 2.83 13.24 1.12
CA THR A 113 2.09 14.50 0.90
C THR A 113 0.57 14.29 0.85
N ASN A 114 0.13 13.18 0.27
CA ASN A 114 -1.30 12.87 0.10
C ASN A 114 -1.83 11.85 1.10
N GLY A 115 -0.96 11.33 1.98
CA GLY A 115 -1.29 10.29 2.94
C GLY A 115 -1.39 8.91 2.29
N THR A 116 -1.35 7.90 3.17
CA THR A 116 -1.62 6.49 2.85
C THR A 116 -2.94 6.11 3.52
N THR A 117 -3.84 5.42 2.82
CA THR A 117 -5.08 4.88 3.42
C THR A 117 -5.14 3.36 3.27
N LEU A 118 -5.91 2.70 4.15
CA LEU A 118 -6.18 1.26 4.08
C LEU A 118 -7.64 1.01 3.77
N ASN A 119 -7.93 0.04 2.91
CA ASN A 119 -9.28 -0.49 2.68
C ASN A 119 -10.33 0.61 2.46
N TYR A 120 -10.01 1.60 1.62
CA TYR A 120 -10.83 2.80 1.32
C TYR A 120 -11.22 3.69 2.52
N ALA A 121 -10.49 3.59 3.64
CA ALA A 121 -10.73 4.43 4.82
C ALA A 121 -10.78 5.93 4.48
N GLU A 122 -11.59 6.67 5.24
CA GLU A 122 -11.68 8.12 5.12
C GLU A 122 -10.40 8.80 5.61
N ASP A 123 -9.96 8.42 6.81
CA ASP A 123 -8.78 8.98 7.43
C ASP A 123 -7.52 8.26 6.95
N PRO A 124 -6.46 9.01 6.58
CA PRO A 124 -5.16 8.43 6.31
C PRO A 124 -4.52 7.88 7.58
N LEU A 125 -3.57 6.96 7.39
CA LEU A 125 -2.71 6.49 8.46
C LEU A 125 -1.96 7.67 9.08
N ALA A 126 -1.80 7.65 10.41
CA ALA A 126 -0.89 8.57 11.07
C ALA A 126 0.54 8.34 10.56
N PRO A 127 1.29 9.38 10.16
CA PRO A 127 2.68 9.24 9.74
C PRO A 127 3.53 8.52 10.78
N ASP A 128 4.52 7.75 10.32
CA ASP A 128 5.49 7.01 11.13
C ASP A 128 4.87 6.05 12.17
N THR A 129 3.59 5.69 11.98
CA THR A 129 2.86 4.78 12.87
C THR A 129 2.60 3.45 12.17
N PRO A 130 3.16 2.32 12.66
CA PRO A 130 2.98 1.02 12.02
C PRO A 130 1.56 0.49 12.22
N VAL A 131 0.92 0.08 11.12
CA VAL A 131 -0.41 -0.53 11.13
C VAL A 131 -0.34 -1.97 10.58
N PRO A 132 -0.77 -2.99 11.35
CA PRO A 132 -0.72 -4.39 10.90
C PRO A 132 -1.57 -4.64 9.66
N LEU A 133 -0.99 -5.35 8.70
CA LEU A 133 -1.67 -5.83 7.50
C LEU A 133 -2.19 -7.26 7.69
N ARG A 134 -3.29 -7.54 6.99
CA ARG A 134 -3.89 -8.86 6.80
C ARG A 134 -3.86 -9.20 5.32
N SER A 135 -3.89 -10.50 5.01
CA SER A 135 -4.06 -10.95 3.63
C SER A 135 -5.41 -10.46 3.10
N GLY A 136 -5.40 -9.84 1.93
CA GLY A 136 -6.54 -9.21 1.28
C GLY A 136 -6.64 -7.70 1.51
N ASP A 137 -5.84 -7.10 2.40
CA ASP A 137 -5.89 -5.65 2.63
C ASP A 137 -5.42 -4.88 1.38
N THR A 138 -6.04 -3.72 1.15
CA THR A 138 -5.63 -2.76 0.11
C THR A 138 -5.01 -1.53 0.74
N ILE A 139 -3.84 -1.16 0.24
CA ILE A 139 -3.14 0.09 0.57
C ILE A 139 -3.35 1.04 -0.59
N HIS A 140 -3.84 2.25 -0.33
CA HIS A 140 -4.03 3.26 -1.35
C HIS A 140 -3.05 4.41 -1.15
N VAL A 141 -2.40 4.80 -2.23
CA VAL A 141 -1.39 5.85 -2.28
C VAL A 141 -1.61 6.72 -3.50
N GLY A 142 -1.23 7.99 -3.41
CA GLY A 142 -1.39 8.93 -4.50
C GLY A 142 -2.85 9.13 -4.93
N ALA A 143 -3.06 9.30 -6.22
CA ALA A 143 -4.37 9.65 -6.78
C ALA A 143 -5.19 8.43 -7.22
N TRP A 144 -4.55 7.34 -7.63
CA TRP A 144 -5.25 6.16 -8.16
C TRP A 144 -4.51 4.85 -7.90
N THR A 145 -3.38 4.85 -7.22
CA THR A 145 -2.57 3.64 -7.06
C THR A 145 -3.05 2.84 -5.86
N THR A 146 -3.44 1.59 -6.11
CA THR A 146 -3.79 0.61 -5.07
C THR A 146 -2.81 -0.55 -5.08
N LEU A 147 -2.43 -0.99 -3.88
CA LEU A 147 -1.61 -2.17 -3.63
C LEU A 147 -2.43 -3.17 -2.81
N THR A 148 -2.82 -4.28 -3.42
CA THR A 148 -3.48 -5.39 -2.72
C THR A 148 -2.44 -6.34 -2.17
N VAL A 149 -2.49 -6.61 -0.86
CA VAL A 149 -1.50 -7.42 -0.15
C VAL A 149 -2.10 -8.78 0.18
N GLU A 150 -1.57 -9.85 -0.40
CA GLU A 150 -2.09 -11.21 -0.24
C GLU A 150 -1.01 -12.16 0.28
N ARG A 151 -1.43 -13.12 1.12
CA ARG A 151 -0.61 -14.26 1.53
C ARG A 151 -1.06 -15.48 0.74
N ARG A 152 -0.17 -16.07 -0.06
CA ARG A 152 -0.44 -17.20 -0.96
C ARG A 152 0.32 -18.46 -0.58
#